data_AF-A0A0A0HN84-F1
#
_entry.id   AF-A0A0A0HN84-F1
#
_cell.length_a   1.000
_cell.length_b   1.000
_cell.length_c   1.000
_cell.angle_alpha   90.00
_cell.angle_beta   90.00
_cell.angle_gamma   90.00
#
_symmetry.space_group_name_H-M   'P 1'
#
loop_
_entity.id
_entity.type
_entity.pdbx_description
1 polymer ?
#
loop_
_entity_poly.entity_id
_entity_poly.type
_entity_poly.pdbx_seq_one_letter_code
_entity_poly.pdbx_strand_id
1 'polypeptide(L)'
;MDITLHLGAHRTASTSFQHYLRANAGALAAQGLRYWGPEVTRNGVLSGVIPASGIATSAQQLDRARGRISLRLEEARTQGMTQVLISDENMIGATRRNLRRARLYPGVGERLARFAYAFDGRITRVVLSIRGQDSWWASSLAYGVARGHGVPGVDDLDRLVTVNRHWREVIGDVACALPGVDIVVLPHEVHAGRPEARLRAMTGLTELPRKAARLWLNRAPDLEALRRAVAARDGDVTQLPEGEGRWQPFDRAQRLALQEAYADDLFWLSAGADGLARLSEETGPDEAGRHLPIGQTERGHRNGNEERRLA
;
A
#
# COMPACT_ATOMS: atom_id res chain seq x y z
N MET A 1 -5.05 23.06 -7.59
CA MET A 1 -5.78 21.96 -6.95
C MET A 1 -4.82 20.79 -6.87
N ASP A 2 -4.58 20.29 -5.67
CA ASP A 2 -3.62 19.20 -5.46
C ASP A 2 -4.27 17.85 -5.73
N ILE A 3 -3.57 16.96 -6.41
CA ILE A 3 -4.05 15.62 -6.75
C ILE A 3 -3.12 14.60 -6.13
N THR A 4 -3.61 13.92 -5.11
CA THR A 4 -2.87 12.87 -4.40
C THR A 4 -3.39 11.50 -4.80
N LEU A 5 -2.52 10.63 -5.32
CA LEU A 5 -2.83 9.22 -5.51
C LEU A 5 -2.33 8.42 -4.32
N HIS A 6 -3.23 7.89 -3.51
CA HIS A 6 -2.93 6.87 -2.53
C HIS A 6 -2.96 5.49 -3.21
N LEU A 7 -1.75 4.99 -3.49
CA LEU A 7 -1.50 3.72 -4.18
C LEU A 7 -1.52 2.50 -3.26
N GLY A 8 -1.42 2.73 -1.94
CA GLY A 8 -1.39 1.76 -0.84
C GLY A 8 -1.27 0.29 -1.23
N ALA A 9 -0.10 -0.32 -1.04
CA ALA A 9 0.08 -1.73 -1.36
C ALA A 9 -1.03 -2.57 -0.72
N HIS A 10 -1.50 -3.58 -1.42
CA HIS A 10 -2.49 -4.51 -0.88
C HIS A 10 -2.02 -5.02 0.47
N ARG A 11 -2.95 -5.31 1.38
CA ARG A 11 -2.63 -5.80 2.74
C ARG A 11 -1.93 -4.78 3.65
N THR A 12 -2.02 -3.48 3.34
CA THR A 12 -1.52 -2.37 4.19
C THR A 12 -2.63 -1.51 4.81
N ALA A 13 -3.77 -2.13 5.14
CA ALA A 13 -4.97 -1.47 5.70
C ALA A 13 -5.62 -0.41 4.78
N SER A 14 -5.49 -0.56 3.45
CA SER A 14 -6.16 0.31 2.47
C SER A 14 -7.69 0.29 2.62
N THR A 15 -8.30 -0.90 2.80
CA THR A 15 -9.75 -1.03 2.96
C THR A 15 -10.30 -0.30 4.19
N SER A 16 -9.64 -0.43 5.35
CA SER A 16 -10.01 0.31 6.56
C SER A 16 -9.93 1.82 6.34
N PHE A 17 -8.85 2.27 5.68
CA PHE A 17 -8.64 3.69 5.40
C PHE A 17 -9.64 4.26 4.40
N GLN A 18 -9.94 3.54 3.32
CA GLN A 18 -10.97 3.91 2.35
C GLN A 18 -12.35 4.01 3.01
N HIS A 19 -12.69 3.09 3.92
CA HIS A 19 -13.92 3.15 4.69
C HIS A 19 -13.95 4.39 5.61
N TYR A 20 -12.84 4.67 6.30
CA TYR A 20 -12.67 5.89 7.09
C TYR A 20 -12.88 7.16 6.25
N LEU A 21 -12.26 7.28 5.08
CA LEU A 21 -12.44 8.44 4.19
C LEU A 21 -13.89 8.59 3.74
N ARG A 22 -14.53 7.49 3.33
CA ARG A 22 -15.93 7.49 2.90
C ARG A 22 -16.87 7.90 4.04
N ALA A 23 -16.67 7.37 5.24
CA ALA A 23 -17.47 7.70 6.42
C ALA A 23 -17.42 9.18 6.80
N ASN A 24 -16.36 9.88 6.37
CA ASN A 24 -16.07 11.27 6.68
C ASN A 24 -16.10 12.19 5.45
N ALA A 25 -16.58 11.72 4.29
CA ALA A 25 -16.49 12.47 3.03
C ALA A 25 -17.11 13.88 3.09
N GLY A 26 -18.21 14.07 3.82
CA GLY A 26 -18.83 15.39 4.00
C GLY A 26 -17.96 16.36 4.81
N ALA A 27 -17.39 15.89 5.92
CA ALA A 27 -16.49 16.70 6.75
C ALA A 27 -15.20 17.07 6.00
N LEU A 28 -14.66 16.12 5.21
CA LEU A 28 -13.49 16.36 4.38
C LEU A 28 -13.80 17.34 3.23
N ALA A 29 -14.97 17.23 2.60
CA ALA A 29 -15.39 18.16 1.56
C ALA A 29 -15.59 19.59 2.09
N ALA A 30 -16.07 19.75 3.32
CA ALA A 30 -16.15 21.05 3.99
C ALA A 30 -14.75 21.69 4.22
N GLN A 31 -13.70 20.86 4.30
CA GLN A 31 -12.30 21.30 4.35
C GLN A 31 -11.65 21.41 2.94
N GLY A 32 -12.44 21.32 1.87
CA GLY A 32 -11.95 21.42 0.49
C GLY A 32 -11.31 20.14 -0.07
N LEU A 33 -11.40 19.00 0.63
CA LEU A 33 -10.88 17.71 0.18
C LEU A 33 -11.96 16.84 -0.44
N ARG A 34 -11.81 16.51 -1.72
CA ARG A 34 -12.64 15.51 -2.42
C ARG A 34 -11.98 14.14 -2.34
N TYR A 35 -12.71 13.14 -1.87
CA TYR A 35 -12.28 11.75 -1.85
C TYR A 35 -12.87 10.94 -3.02
N TRP A 36 -12.02 10.22 -3.76
CA TRP A 36 -12.40 9.18 -4.73
C TRP A 36 -11.91 7.81 -4.29
N GLY A 37 -12.82 7.00 -3.78
CA GLY A 37 -12.57 5.60 -3.43
C GLY A 37 -12.85 4.62 -4.57
N PRO A 38 -12.69 3.31 -4.32
CA PRO A 38 -13.03 2.23 -5.25
C PRO A 38 -14.43 2.36 -5.88
N GLU A 39 -15.41 2.86 -5.12
CA GLU A 39 -16.78 3.12 -5.58
C GLU A 39 -16.89 4.18 -6.68
N VAL A 40 -15.88 5.04 -6.83
CA VAL A 40 -15.78 6.06 -7.89
C VAL A 40 -14.79 5.61 -8.96
N THR A 41 -13.58 5.21 -8.55
CA THR A 41 -12.49 4.86 -9.47
C THR A 41 -12.85 3.67 -10.35
N ARG A 42 -13.49 2.65 -9.78
CA ARG A 42 -13.88 1.42 -10.47
C ARG A 42 -15.25 1.54 -11.13
N ASN A 43 -16.04 2.55 -10.79
CA ASN A 43 -17.32 2.87 -11.43
C ASN A 43 -17.14 3.82 -12.63
N GLY A 44 -16.15 3.54 -13.48
CA GLY A 44 -15.96 4.19 -14.78
C GLY A 44 -14.93 5.32 -14.83
N VAL A 45 -14.61 5.99 -13.72
CA VAL A 45 -13.68 7.15 -13.75
C VAL A 45 -12.30 6.75 -14.26
N LEU A 46 -11.71 5.67 -13.75
CA LEU A 46 -10.41 5.17 -14.18
C LEU A 46 -10.50 4.05 -15.24
N SER A 47 -11.70 3.75 -15.75
CA SER A 47 -11.89 2.75 -16.79
C SER A 47 -11.09 3.12 -18.03
N GLY A 48 -10.39 2.16 -18.64
CA GLY A 48 -9.56 2.38 -19.84
C GLY A 48 -8.17 2.97 -19.58
N VAL A 49 -7.84 3.41 -18.36
CA VAL A 49 -6.44 3.78 -18.04
C VAL A 49 -5.55 2.57 -18.20
N ILE A 50 -5.92 1.45 -17.58
CA ILE A 50 -5.35 0.14 -17.88
C ILE A 50 -6.21 -0.50 -18.98
N PRO A 51 -5.62 -0.92 -20.11
CA PRO A 51 -6.39 -1.43 -21.23
C PRO A 51 -7.08 -2.73 -20.86
N ALA A 52 -8.35 -2.84 -21.22
CA ALA A 52 -9.11 -4.08 -21.17
C ALA A 52 -9.25 -4.66 -22.59
N SER A 53 -9.44 -5.97 -22.68
CA SER A 53 -9.77 -6.62 -23.96
C SER A 53 -11.08 -6.06 -24.50
N GLY A 54 -11.13 -5.76 -25.79
CA GLY A 54 -12.32 -5.22 -26.44
C GLY A 54 -12.03 -4.65 -27.83
N ILE A 55 -13.06 -4.08 -28.46
CA ILE A 55 -13.01 -3.54 -29.82
C ILE A 55 -12.15 -2.27 -29.90
N ALA A 56 -12.19 -1.42 -28.87
CA ALA A 56 -11.42 -0.17 -28.85
C ALA A 56 -9.95 -0.42 -28.56
N THR A 57 -9.06 0.31 -29.26
CA THR A 57 -7.61 0.19 -29.06
C THR A 57 -7.18 0.71 -27.68
N SER A 58 -6.02 0.26 -27.20
CA SER A 58 -5.45 0.70 -25.92
C SER A 58 -5.24 2.23 -25.82
N ALA A 59 -5.05 2.91 -26.95
CA ALA A 59 -4.95 4.36 -27.04
C ALA A 59 -6.33 5.03 -26.90
N GLN A 60 -7.33 4.58 -27.67
CA GLN A 60 -8.70 5.08 -27.57
C GLN A 60 -9.32 4.88 -26.18
N GLN A 61 -8.99 3.76 -25.50
CA GLN A 61 -9.42 3.54 -24.12
C GLN A 61 -8.80 4.56 -23.16
N LEU A 62 -7.51 4.85 -23.34
CA LEU A 62 -6.76 5.78 -22.51
C LEU A 62 -7.21 7.24 -22.72
N ASP A 63 -7.41 7.68 -23.97
CA ASP A 63 -7.86 9.05 -24.26
C ASP A 63 -9.27 9.31 -23.69
N ARG A 64 -10.16 8.31 -23.79
CA ARG A 64 -11.48 8.39 -23.14
C ARG A 64 -11.36 8.46 -21.61
N ALA A 65 -10.40 7.75 -21.01
CA ALA A 65 -10.13 7.83 -19.58
C ALA A 65 -9.62 9.22 -19.18
N ARG A 66 -8.67 9.78 -19.93
CA ARG A 66 -8.15 11.14 -19.74
C ARG A 66 -9.26 12.18 -19.77
N GLY A 67 -10.17 12.10 -20.76
CA GLY A 67 -11.35 12.96 -20.83
C GLY A 67 -12.26 12.87 -19.61
N ARG A 68 -12.62 11.65 -19.17
CA ARG A 68 -13.45 11.42 -17.97
C ARG A 68 -12.80 11.97 -16.70
N ILE A 69 -11.51 11.70 -16.50
CA ILE A 69 -10.75 12.18 -15.35
C ILE A 69 -10.75 13.72 -15.36
N SER A 70 -10.48 14.33 -16.51
CA SER A 70 -10.46 15.79 -16.61
C SER A 70 -11.81 16.42 -16.26
N LEU A 71 -12.92 15.86 -16.74
CA LEU A 71 -14.26 16.34 -16.40
C LEU A 71 -14.54 16.23 -14.90
N ARG A 72 -14.16 15.12 -14.25
CA ARG A 72 -14.35 14.93 -12.80
C ARG A 72 -13.48 15.85 -11.96
N LEU A 73 -12.25 16.11 -12.40
CA LEU A 73 -11.36 17.07 -11.74
C LEU A 73 -11.91 18.50 -11.87
N GLU A 74 -12.43 18.86 -13.05
CA GLU A 74 -13.04 20.16 -13.27
C GLU A 74 -14.35 20.35 -12.48
N GLU A 75 -15.16 19.29 -12.37
CA GLU A 75 -16.32 19.27 -11.47
C GLU A 75 -15.91 19.51 -10.01
N ALA A 76 -14.86 18.84 -9.52
CA ALA A 76 -14.35 19.06 -8.17
C ALA A 76 -13.87 20.51 -7.98
N ARG A 77 -13.16 21.06 -8.98
CA ARG A 77 -12.66 22.44 -8.96
C ARG A 77 -13.78 23.47 -8.91
N THR A 78 -14.82 23.30 -9.74
CA THR A 78 -15.99 24.21 -9.78
C THR A 78 -16.82 24.14 -8.50
N GLN A 79 -16.78 23.01 -7.79
CA GLN A 79 -17.36 22.85 -6.45
C GLN A 79 -16.47 23.41 -5.33
N GLY A 80 -15.37 24.11 -5.66
CA GLY A 80 -14.49 24.76 -4.69
C GLY A 80 -13.50 23.82 -3.99
N MET A 81 -13.32 22.59 -4.46
CA MET A 81 -12.35 21.65 -3.87
C MET A 81 -10.93 22.12 -4.19
N THR A 82 -10.08 22.15 -3.16
CA THR A 82 -8.67 22.53 -3.27
C THR A 82 -7.76 21.31 -3.41
N GLN A 83 -8.22 20.14 -2.93
CA GLN A 83 -7.50 18.87 -2.99
C GLN A 83 -8.41 17.72 -3.46
N VAL A 84 -7.83 16.77 -4.20
CA VAL A 84 -8.46 15.49 -4.54
C VAL A 84 -7.55 14.35 -4.07
N LEU A 85 -8.08 13.48 -3.22
CA LEU A 85 -7.43 12.25 -2.77
C LEU A 85 -8.08 11.04 -3.44
N ILE A 86 -7.31 10.34 -4.28
CA ILE A 86 -7.74 9.13 -4.97
C ILE A 86 -7.10 7.93 -4.29
N SER A 87 -7.89 7.00 -3.75
CA SER A 87 -7.38 5.82 -3.03
C SER A 87 -7.83 4.53 -3.67
N ASP A 88 -6.95 3.89 -4.43
CA ASP A 88 -7.22 2.59 -5.04
C ASP A 88 -5.93 1.78 -5.21
N GLU A 89 -5.79 0.72 -4.42
CA GLU A 89 -4.65 -0.20 -4.44
C GLU A 89 -4.47 -0.89 -5.80
N ASN A 90 -5.52 -0.98 -6.62
CA ASN A 90 -5.44 -1.61 -7.93
C ASN A 90 -4.66 -0.76 -8.94
N MET A 91 -4.36 0.51 -8.67
CA MET A 91 -3.56 1.34 -9.57
C MET A 91 -2.17 0.72 -9.83
N ILE A 92 -1.54 0.15 -8.82
CA ILE A 92 -0.18 -0.43 -8.93
C ILE A 92 -0.14 -1.92 -9.32
N GLY A 93 -1.29 -2.59 -9.35
CA GLY A 93 -1.38 -4.00 -9.74
C GLY A 93 -2.38 -4.76 -8.89
N ALA A 94 -2.20 -6.08 -8.78
CA ALA A 94 -3.09 -6.93 -7.99
C ALA A 94 -2.27 -7.97 -7.23
N THR A 95 -2.64 -8.29 -6.00
CA THR A 95 -1.96 -9.31 -5.17
C THR A 95 -1.80 -10.64 -5.90
N ARG A 96 -2.82 -11.07 -6.65
CA ARG A 96 -2.77 -12.31 -7.44
C ARG A 96 -1.64 -12.32 -8.47
N ARG A 97 -1.35 -11.17 -9.10
CA ARG A 97 -0.23 -11.05 -10.06
C ARG A 97 1.10 -11.12 -9.33
N ASN A 98 1.21 -10.53 -8.14
CA ASN A 98 2.42 -10.59 -7.32
C ASN A 98 2.72 -12.03 -6.91
N LEU A 99 1.71 -12.77 -6.42
CA LEU A 99 1.83 -14.20 -6.08
C LEU A 99 2.24 -15.04 -7.29
N ARG A 100 1.55 -14.90 -8.44
CA ARG A 100 1.87 -15.66 -9.66
C ARG A 100 3.28 -15.40 -10.20
N ARG A 101 3.81 -14.20 -9.98
CA ARG A 101 5.14 -13.80 -10.46
C ARG A 101 6.22 -13.92 -9.39
N ALA A 102 5.88 -14.34 -8.18
CA ALA A 102 6.76 -14.34 -7.01
C ALA A 102 7.53 -13.01 -6.85
N ARG A 103 6.87 -11.88 -7.12
CA ARG A 103 7.54 -10.56 -7.21
C ARG A 103 6.61 -9.42 -6.79
N LEU A 104 7.13 -8.44 -6.05
CA LEU A 104 6.38 -7.23 -5.71
C LEU A 104 6.10 -6.38 -6.97
N TYR A 105 4.81 -6.14 -7.24
CA TYR A 105 4.28 -5.23 -8.26
C TYR A 105 5.12 -5.12 -9.56
N PRO A 106 5.29 -6.22 -10.31
CA PRO A 106 6.26 -6.32 -11.42
C PRO A 106 5.99 -5.43 -12.65
N GLY A 107 4.94 -4.60 -12.63
CA GLY A 107 4.67 -3.65 -13.71
C GLY A 107 4.13 -2.33 -13.17
N VAL A 108 4.55 -1.94 -11.96
CA VAL A 108 4.09 -0.70 -11.34
C VAL A 108 4.46 0.52 -12.18
N GLY A 109 5.68 0.58 -12.73
CA GLY A 109 6.13 1.68 -13.57
C GLY A 109 5.26 1.87 -14.82
N GLU A 110 5.10 0.83 -15.64
CA GLU A 110 4.25 0.87 -16.84
C GLU A 110 2.81 1.31 -16.55
N ARG A 111 2.26 0.85 -15.41
CA ARG A 111 0.90 1.21 -15.00
C ARG A 111 0.81 2.67 -14.61
N LEU A 112 1.75 3.16 -13.80
CA LEU A 112 1.76 4.54 -13.33
C LEU A 112 2.08 5.53 -14.44
N ALA A 113 2.88 5.17 -15.44
CA ALA A 113 3.09 6.00 -16.62
C ALA A 113 1.76 6.26 -17.37
N ARG A 114 0.87 5.25 -17.43
CA ARG A 114 -0.47 5.41 -18.00
C ARG A 114 -1.37 6.30 -17.14
N PHE A 115 -1.26 6.20 -15.81
CA PHE A 115 -1.95 7.15 -14.92
C PHE A 115 -1.41 8.57 -15.09
N ALA A 116 -0.09 8.76 -15.21
CA ALA A 116 0.53 10.06 -15.46
C ALA A 116 -0.04 10.72 -16.71
N TYR A 117 -0.13 9.98 -17.82
CA TYR A 117 -0.78 10.44 -19.05
C TYR A 117 -2.26 10.74 -18.85
N ALA A 118 -3.01 9.84 -18.20
CA ALA A 118 -4.45 10.01 -17.99
C ALA A 118 -4.81 11.20 -17.09
N PHE A 119 -3.93 11.55 -16.15
CA PHE A 119 -4.07 12.74 -15.31
C PHE A 119 -3.43 13.99 -15.93
N ASP A 120 -2.81 13.87 -17.09
CA ASP A 120 -2.19 14.98 -17.84
C ASP A 120 -1.08 15.69 -17.06
N GLY A 121 -0.25 14.92 -16.34
CA GLY A 121 0.83 15.47 -15.52
C GLY A 121 0.38 16.23 -14.27
N ARG A 122 -0.92 16.24 -13.94
CA ARG A 122 -1.47 17.01 -12.80
C ARG A 122 -1.35 16.32 -11.43
N ILE A 123 -0.75 15.14 -11.37
CA ILE A 123 -0.52 14.43 -10.10
C ILE A 123 0.53 15.21 -9.32
N THR A 124 0.19 15.70 -8.13
CA THR A 124 1.12 16.46 -7.28
C THR A 124 1.84 15.56 -6.29
N ARG A 125 1.16 14.50 -5.82
CA ARG A 125 1.68 13.58 -4.81
C ARG A 125 1.25 12.15 -5.07
N VAL A 126 2.14 11.23 -4.75
CA VAL A 126 1.84 9.80 -4.61
C VAL A 126 2.15 9.35 -3.20
N VAL A 127 1.25 8.57 -2.63
CA VAL A 127 1.47 7.96 -1.32
C VAL A 127 1.42 6.44 -1.43
N LEU A 128 2.54 5.80 -1.13
CA LEU A 128 2.72 4.36 -1.17
C LEU A 128 2.84 3.82 0.27
N SER A 129 1.88 3.00 0.68
CA SER A 129 2.05 2.23 1.92
C SER A 129 2.86 0.95 1.65
N ILE A 130 3.90 0.71 2.44
CA ILE A 130 4.74 -0.50 2.42
C ILE A 130 4.58 -1.30 3.72
N ARG A 131 5.13 -2.50 3.79
CA ARG A 131 5.00 -3.41 4.94
C ARG A 131 6.16 -4.39 4.98
N GLY A 132 6.54 -4.85 6.18
CA GLY A 132 7.52 -5.92 6.35
C GLY A 132 7.23 -7.10 5.45
N GLN A 133 8.19 -7.47 4.59
CA GLN A 133 7.95 -8.37 3.47
C GLN A 133 7.51 -9.77 3.91
N ASP A 134 8.07 -10.28 5.01
CA ASP A 134 7.64 -11.54 5.66
C ASP A 134 6.14 -11.51 5.96
N SER A 135 5.69 -10.40 6.56
CA SER A 135 4.33 -10.21 7.01
C SER A 135 3.38 -9.87 5.85
N TRP A 136 3.89 -9.20 4.81
CA TRP A 136 3.15 -8.86 3.59
C TRP A 136 2.88 -10.09 2.74
N TRP A 137 3.90 -10.92 2.49
CA TRP A 137 3.75 -12.18 1.77
C TRP A 137 2.88 -13.16 2.53
N ALA A 138 3.08 -13.33 3.84
CA ALA A 138 2.22 -14.18 4.67
C ALA A 138 0.74 -13.74 4.58
N SER A 139 0.48 -12.43 4.67
CA SER A 139 -0.89 -11.92 4.53
C SER A 139 -1.46 -12.09 3.10
N SER A 140 -0.61 -12.03 2.07
CA SER A 140 -1.02 -12.18 0.67
C SER A 140 -1.32 -13.63 0.33
N LEU A 141 -0.50 -14.57 0.83
CA LEU A 141 -0.71 -16.01 0.73
C LEU A 141 -2.01 -16.41 1.45
N ALA A 142 -2.21 -15.98 2.71
CA ALA A 142 -3.45 -16.24 3.44
C ALA A 142 -4.69 -15.77 2.67
N TYR A 143 -4.61 -14.55 2.10
CA TYR A 143 -5.70 -14.00 1.29
C TYR A 143 -5.96 -14.81 0.01
N GLY A 144 -4.91 -15.30 -0.64
CA GLY A 144 -5.00 -16.14 -1.84
C GLY A 144 -5.58 -17.52 -1.52
N VAL A 145 -5.07 -18.18 -0.49
CA VAL A 145 -5.51 -19.52 -0.06
C VAL A 145 -7.00 -19.50 0.28
N ALA A 146 -7.46 -18.53 1.05
CA ALA A 146 -8.89 -18.38 1.36
C ALA A 146 -9.77 -18.11 0.13
N ARG A 147 -9.19 -17.82 -1.05
CA ARG A 147 -9.90 -17.54 -2.31
C ARG A 147 -9.69 -18.58 -3.40
N GLY A 148 -9.22 -19.78 -3.05
CA GLY A 148 -9.07 -20.87 -4.02
C GLY A 148 -7.64 -21.18 -4.44
N HIS A 149 -6.63 -20.39 -4.03
CA HIS A 149 -5.24 -20.74 -4.35
C HIS A 149 -4.76 -21.92 -3.51
N GLY A 150 -3.92 -22.78 -4.09
CA GLY A 150 -3.25 -23.87 -3.37
C GLY A 150 -2.41 -23.35 -2.19
N VAL A 151 -2.25 -24.19 -1.16
CA VAL A 151 -1.29 -23.92 -0.08
C VAL A 151 0.12 -24.03 -0.67
N PRO A 152 0.99 -23.02 -0.48
CA PRO A 152 2.33 -23.01 -1.07
C PRO A 152 3.20 -24.13 -0.47
N GLY A 153 4.00 -24.77 -1.32
CA GLY A 153 5.05 -25.70 -0.87
C GLY A 153 6.32 -24.96 -0.46
N VAL A 154 7.32 -25.70 0.03
CA VAL A 154 8.63 -25.16 0.43
C VAL A 154 9.30 -24.40 -0.73
N ASP A 155 9.33 -24.99 -1.93
CA ASP A 155 9.93 -24.37 -3.12
C ASP A 155 9.26 -23.04 -3.52
N ASP A 156 7.94 -22.91 -3.30
CA ASP A 156 7.22 -21.66 -3.58
C ASP A 156 7.63 -20.57 -2.60
N LEU A 157 7.79 -20.92 -1.32
CA LEU A 157 8.25 -20.01 -0.27
C LEU A 157 9.71 -19.61 -0.48
N ASP A 158 10.58 -20.56 -0.81
CA ASP A 158 11.99 -20.30 -1.14
C ASP A 158 12.11 -19.36 -2.34
N ARG A 159 11.27 -19.53 -3.36
CA ARG A 159 11.25 -18.63 -4.53
C ARG A 159 10.90 -17.19 -4.14
N LEU A 160 9.98 -16.99 -3.19
CA LEU A 160 9.62 -15.66 -2.70
C LEU A 160 10.76 -14.97 -1.95
N VAL A 161 11.65 -15.75 -1.31
CA VAL A 161 12.82 -15.24 -0.60
C VAL A 161 14.04 -15.03 -1.51
N THR A 162 14.24 -15.90 -2.50
CA THR A 162 15.48 -15.92 -3.32
C THR A 162 15.42 -15.04 -4.57
N VAL A 163 14.28 -14.96 -5.26
CA VAL A 163 14.08 -14.08 -6.44
C VAL A 163 13.73 -12.64 -6.01
N ASN A 164 13.83 -12.37 -4.71
CA ASN A 164 13.14 -11.29 -4.01
C ASN A 164 13.40 -9.93 -4.66
N ARG A 165 12.30 -9.19 -4.86
CA ARG A 165 12.32 -7.79 -5.27
C ARG A 165 11.91 -6.97 -4.07
N HIS A 166 12.66 -5.93 -3.75
CA HIS A 166 12.44 -5.13 -2.56
C HIS A 166 11.51 -3.94 -2.81
N TRP A 167 11.12 -3.25 -1.74
CA TRP A 167 10.29 -2.05 -1.87
C TRP A 167 11.07 -0.92 -2.52
N ARG A 168 12.40 -0.85 -2.33
CA ARG A 168 13.28 0.09 -3.02
C ARG A 168 13.08 0.07 -4.54
N GLU A 169 13.09 -1.10 -5.18
CA GLU A 169 12.90 -1.22 -6.63
C GLU A 169 11.45 -0.94 -7.05
N VAL A 170 10.47 -1.15 -6.17
CA VAL A 170 9.08 -0.72 -6.44
C VAL A 170 8.99 0.81 -6.41
N ILE A 171 9.62 1.44 -5.43
CA ILE A 171 9.65 2.91 -5.28
C ILE A 171 10.43 3.55 -6.44
N GLY A 172 11.55 2.96 -6.85
CA GLY A 172 12.32 3.40 -8.01
C GLY A 172 11.49 3.39 -9.31
N ASP A 173 10.73 2.32 -9.56
CA ASP A 173 9.80 2.27 -10.70
C ASP A 173 8.69 3.33 -10.61
N VAL A 174 8.18 3.61 -9.40
CA VAL A 174 7.17 4.65 -9.17
C VAL A 174 7.75 6.03 -9.50
N ALA A 175 8.96 6.33 -9.01
CA ALA A 175 9.65 7.59 -9.27
C ALA A 175 9.98 7.77 -10.76
N CYS A 176 10.43 6.70 -11.43
CA CYS A 176 10.69 6.71 -12.87
C CYS A 176 9.42 7.02 -13.69
N ALA A 177 8.28 6.46 -13.28
CA ALA A 177 7.00 6.68 -13.97
C ALA A 177 6.37 8.05 -13.69
N LEU A 178 6.80 8.75 -12.63
CA LEU A 178 6.21 9.98 -12.12
C LEU A 178 7.30 11.00 -11.76
N PRO A 179 8.09 11.47 -12.74
CA PRO A 179 9.16 12.42 -12.49
C PRO A 179 8.62 13.72 -11.89
N GLY A 180 9.26 14.20 -10.81
CA GLY A 180 8.91 15.46 -10.14
C GLY A 180 7.68 15.40 -9.22
N VAL A 181 7.04 14.24 -9.07
CA VAL A 181 5.92 14.05 -8.14
C VAL A 181 6.44 13.77 -6.73
N ASP A 182 5.85 14.38 -5.70
CA ASP A 182 6.18 14.10 -4.28
C ASP A 182 5.77 12.65 -3.93
N ILE A 183 6.74 11.77 -3.66
CA ILE A 183 6.48 10.38 -3.27
C ILE A 183 6.65 10.24 -1.76
N VAL A 184 5.53 9.93 -1.08
CA VAL A 184 5.50 9.71 0.37
C VAL A 184 5.33 8.23 0.64
N VAL A 185 6.22 7.66 1.46
CA VAL A 185 6.19 6.26 1.84
C VAL A 185 5.68 6.12 3.27
N LEU A 186 4.66 5.26 3.47
CA LEU A 186 4.04 5.01 4.77
C LEU A 186 4.25 3.55 5.21
N PRO A 187 5.05 3.29 6.26
CA PRO A 187 5.13 1.96 6.85
C PRO A 187 3.79 1.52 7.43
N HIS A 188 3.36 0.31 7.09
CA HIS A 188 2.12 -0.27 7.60
C HIS A 188 2.14 -0.38 9.12
N GLU A 189 3.28 -0.79 9.68
CA GLU A 189 3.49 -1.01 11.11
C GLU A 189 3.19 0.26 11.93
N VAL A 190 3.47 1.43 11.37
CA VAL A 190 3.24 2.74 12.00
C VAL A 190 1.81 3.24 11.75
N HIS A 191 1.32 3.11 10.51
CA HIS A 191 0.10 3.82 10.08
C HIS A 191 -1.18 3.00 10.04
N ALA A 192 -1.13 1.66 10.12
CA ALA A 192 -2.31 0.81 9.90
C ALA A 192 -3.49 1.11 10.82
N GLY A 193 -3.21 1.36 12.10
CA GLY A 193 -4.21 1.67 13.12
C GLY A 193 -4.50 3.17 13.30
N ARG A 194 -3.82 4.03 12.51
CA ARG A 194 -3.82 5.49 12.65
C ARG A 194 -4.23 6.17 11.33
N PRO A 195 -5.47 5.94 10.84
CA PRO A 195 -5.92 6.54 9.59
C PRO A 195 -5.88 8.07 9.60
N GLU A 196 -6.00 8.70 10.76
CA GLU A 196 -5.87 10.15 10.91
C GLU A 196 -4.43 10.60 10.57
N ALA A 197 -3.42 9.93 11.12
CA ALA A 197 -2.01 10.24 10.83
C ALA A 197 -1.68 10.01 9.34
N ARG A 198 -2.24 8.95 8.76
CA ARG A 198 -2.14 8.68 7.32
C ARG A 198 -2.75 9.82 6.49
N LEU A 199 -3.95 10.26 6.83
CA LEU A 199 -4.62 11.37 6.14
C LEU A 199 -3.79 12.65 6.25
N ARG A 200 -3.29 12.99 7.45
CA ARG A 200 -2.42 14.15 7.66
C ARG A 200 -1.19 14.12 6.76
N ALA A 201 -0.48 12.99 6.69
CA ALA A 201 0.71 12.84 5.86
C ALA A 201 0.42 13.03 4.36
N MET A 202 -0.81 12.71 3.91
CA MET A 202 -1.25 12.86 2.52
C MET A 202 -1.69 14.28 2.18
N THR A 203 -2.40 14.97 3.08
CA THR A 203 -3.17 16.19 2.74
C THR A 203 -2.75 17.44 3.51
N GLY A 204 -1.95 17.29 4.57
CA GLY A 204 -1.58 18.40 5.45
C GLY A 204 -2.72 18.90 6.35
N LEU A 205 -3.89 18.25 6.34
CA LEU A 205 -5.03 18.66 7.16
C LEU A 205 -4.70 18.50 8.66
N THR A 206 -5.02 19.53 9.44
CA THR A 206 -4.83 19.57 10.90
C THR A 206 -6.04 18.99 11.63
N GLU A 207 -7.24 19.34 11.19
CA GLU A 207 -8.51 18.88 11.75
C GLU A 207 -8.97 17.55 11.13
N LEU A 208 -8.58 16.45 11.77
CA LEU A 208 -8.82 15.11 11.25
C LEU A 208 -10.06 14.51 11.90
N PRO A 209 -11.03 14.05 11.09
CA PRO A 209 -12.23 13.44 11.64
C PRO A 209 -11.89 12.09 12.29
N ARG A 210 -12.70 11.64 13.27
CA ARG A 210 -12.45 10.41 14.03
C ARG A 210 -13.45 9.28 13.77
N LYS A 211 -14.55 9.56 13.05
CA LYS A 211 -15.57 8.55 12.76
C LYS A 211 -14.92 7.40 11.99
N ALA A 212 -15.20 6.16 12.41
CA ALA A 212 -14.63 4.93 11.87
C ALA A 212 -13.08 4.80 11.94
N ALA A 213 -12.38 5.67 12.69
CA ALA A 213 -10.91 5.67 12.73
C ALA A 213 -10.28 4.41 13.37
N ARG A 214 -11.04 3.65 14.14
CA ARG A 214 -10.57 2.42 14.80
C ARG A 214 -11.13 1.14 14.20
N LEU A 215 -11.89 1.24 13.10
CA LEU A 215 -12.37 0.05 12.39
C LEU A 215 -11.22 -0.62 11.63
N TRP A 216 -11.08 -1.93 11.81
CA TRP A 216 -10.11 -2.73 11.08
C TRP A 216 -10.82 -3.73 10.18
N LEU A 217 -10.83 -3.44 8.88
CA LEU A 217 -11.49 -4.25 7.86
C LEU A 217 -10.47 -5.10 7.09
N ASN A 218 -10.96 -6.17 6.46
CA ASN A 218 -10.21 -7.02 5.53
C ASN A 218 -8.91 -7.59 6.13
N ARG A 219 -8.96 -8.01 7.40
CA ARG A 219 -7.89 -8.78 8.06
C ARG A 219 -7.57 -10.04 7.27
N ALA A 220 -6.34 -10.53 7.40
CA ALA A 220 -6.00 -11.81 6.81
C ALA A 220 -6.80 -12.90 7.55
N PRO A 221 -7.31 -13.92 6.84
CA PRO A 221 -7.84 -15.12 7.48
C PRO A 221 -6.80 -15.72 8.43
N ASP A 222 -7.25 -16.17 9.61
CA ASP A 222 -6.46 -16.97 10.53
C ASP A 222 -6.39 -18.44 10.07
N LEU A 223 -5.59 -19.25 10.76
CA LEU A 223 -5.43 -20.68 10.46
C LEU A 223 -6.76 -21.43 10.45
N GLU A 224 -7.68 -21.11 11.35
CA GLU A 224 -8.99 -21.75 11.42
C GLU A 224 -9.83 -21.45 10.17
N ALA A 225 -9.90 -20.18 9.77
CA ALA A 225 -10.58 -19.77 8.55
C ALA A 225 -9.91 -20.34 7.29
N LEU A 226 -8.58 -20.47 7.28
CA LEU A 226 -7.86 -21.10 6.17
C LEU A 226 -8.17 -22.59 6.07
N ARG A 227 -8.12 -23.34 7.17
CA ARG A 227 -8.49 -24.77 7.17
C ARG A 227 -9.92 -24.97 6.69
N ARG A 228 -10.87 -24.16 7.13
CA ARG A 228 -12.24 -24.17 6.60
C ARG A 228 -12.28 -23.93 5.09
N ALA A 229 -11.56 -22.92 4.59
CA ALA A 229 -11.54 -22.59 3.17
C ALA A 229 -10.87 -23.66 2.30
N VAL A 230 -9.87 -24.38 2.84
CA VAL A 230 -9.22 -25.51 2.18
C VAL A 230 -10.11 -26.75 2.19
N ALA A 231 -10.74 -27.08 3.32
CA ALA A 231 -11.66 -28.20 3.44
C ALA A 231 -12.91 -28.03 2.56
N ALA A 232 -13.45 -26.81 2.45
CA ALA A 232 -14.63 -26.51 1.64
C ALA A 232 -14.45 -26.76 0.12
N ARG A 233 -13.23 -27.08 -0.31
CA ARG A 233 -12.88 -27.38 -1.71
C ARG A 233 -12.10 -28.70 -1.84
N ASP A 234 -12.24 -29.60 -0.86
CA ASP A 234 -11.58 -30.91 -0.82
C ASP A 234 -10.05 -30.84 -0.89
N GLY A 235 -9.47 -29.75 -0.40
CA GLY A 235 -8.02 -29.59 -0.30
C GLY A 235 -7.46 -30.25 0.97
N ASP A 236 -6.18 -30.57 0.94
CA ASP A 236 -5.47 -31.15 2.08
C ASP A 236 -5.19 -30.11 3.16
N VAL A 237 -5.92 -30.21 4.28
CA VAL A 237 -5.78 -29.30 5.44
C VAL A 237 -4.48 -29.52 6.20
N THR A 238 -3.82 -30.69 6.04
CA THR A 238 -2.56 -31.01 6.74
C THR A 238 -1.37 -30.20 6.21
N GLN A 239 -1.52 -29.58 5.03
CA GLN A 239 -0.56 -28.61 4.50
C GLN A 239 -0.50 -27.31 5.31
N LEU A 240 -1.49 -27.03 6.17
CA LEU A 240 -1.46 -25.92 7.11
C LEU A 240 -0.98 -26.42 8.48
N PRO A 241 -0.09 -25.68 9.17
CA PRO A 241 0.42 -26.10 10.47
C PRO A 241 -0.72 -26.17 11.50
N GLU A 242 -0.55 -26.97 12.55
CA GLU A 242 -1.45 -26.97 13.72
C GLU A 242 -1.42 -25.63 14.48
N GLY A 243 -2.42 -25.39 15.33
CA GLY A 243 -2.54 -24.18 16.16
C GLY A 243 -3.57 -23.15 15.67
N GLU A 244 -3.53 -21.97 16.28
CA GLU A 244 -4.51 -20.90 16.11
C GLU A 244 -3.86 -19.57 15.69
N GLY A 245 -4.70 -18.63 15.24
CA GLY A 245 -4.27 -17.27 14.94
C GLY A 245 -3.62 -17.11 13.57
N ARG A 246 -2.73 -16.12 13.46
CA ARG A 246 -2.18 -15.68 12.17
C ARG A 246 -1.27 -16.74 11.56
N TRP A 247 -1.55 -17.11 10.30
CA TRP A 247 -0.67 -17.99 9.55
C TRP A 247 0.65 -17.30 9.19
N GLN A 248 1.76 -17.95 9.56
CA GLN A 248 3.11 -17.62 9.16
C GLN A 248 3.68 -18.81 8.37
N PRO A 249 3.70 -18.76 7.03
CA PRO A 249 4.17 -19.89 6.21
C PRO A 249 5.68 -20.02 6.16
N PHE A 250 6.42 -18.93 6.42
CA PHE A 250 7.87 -18.92 6.28
C PHE A 250 8.56 -19.50 7.52
N ASP A 251 9.62 -20.27 7.29
CA ASP A 251 10.49 -20.73 8.36
C ASP A 251 11.32 -19.57 8.96
N ARG A 252 12.13 -19.88 9.98
CA ARG A 252 12.94 -18.85 10.66
C ARG A 252 13.95 -18.17 9.73
N ALA A 253 14.65 -18.91 8.87
CA ALA A 253 15.68 -18.37 8.00
C ALA A 253 15.06 -17.49 6.91
N GLN A 254 14.00 -17.98 6.27
CA GLN A 254 13.20 -17.26 5.28
C GLN A 254 12.65 -15.94 5.85
N ARG A 255 12.10 -15.97 7.07
CA ARG A 255 11.60 -14.76 7.74
C ARG A 255 12.70 -13.75 8.01
N LEU A 256 13.84 -14.19 8.53
CA LEU A 256 14.96 -13.30 8.82
C LEU A 256 15.46 -12.62 7.54
N ALA A 257 15.60 -13.36 6.44
CA ALA A 257 16.00 -12.78 5.16
C ALA A 257 15.01 -11.72 4.64
N LEU A 258 13.70 -11.98 4.73
CA LEU A 258 12.66 -11.02 4.33
C LEU A 258 12.59 -9.80 5.28
N GLN A 259 12.92 -9.98 6.55
CA GLN A 259 12.97 -8.90 7.55
C GLN A 259 14.21 -8.02 7.35
N GLU A 260 15.36 -8.63 7.08
CA GLU A 260 16.61 -7.93 6.75
C GLU A 260 16.44 -7.08 5.49
N ALA A 261 15.89 -7.66 4.42
CA ALA A 261 15.54 -6.94 3.20
C ALA A 261 14.64 -5.71 3.47
N TYR A 262 13.63 -5.85 4.34
CA TYR A 262 12.78 -4.72 4.70
C TYR A 262 13.50 -3.68 5.57
N ALA A 263 14.39 -4.12 6.47
CA ALA A 263 15.21 -3.21 7.26
C ALA A 263 16.14 -2.38 6.37
N ASP A 264 16.73 -2.99 5.33
CA ASP A 264 17.56 -2.30 4.33
C ASP A 264 16.74 -1.31 3.48
N ASP A 265 15.50 -1.65 3.13
CA ASP A 265 14.57 -0.71 2.47
C ASP A 265 14.28 0.50 3.37
N LEU A 266 13.99 0.26 4.66
CA LEU A 266 13.69 1.33 5.62
C LEU A 266 14.91 2.20 5.93
N PHE A 267 16.10 1.61 6.04
CA PHE A 267 17.35 2.35 6.23
C PHE A 267 17.65 3.26 5.03
N TRP A 268 17.46 2.76 3.81
CA TRP A 268 17.57 3.59 2.61
C TRP A 268 16.55 4.71 2.57
N LEU A 269 15.30 4.44 2.99
CA LEU A 269 14.25 5.45 3.11
C LEU A 269 14.59 6.54 4.14
N SER A 270 15.10 6.17 5.31
CA SER A 270 15.50 7.14 6.34
C SER A 270 16.76 7.92 5.95
N ALA A 271 17.63 7.34 5.12
CA ALA A 271 18.77 8.04 4.51
C ALA A 271 18.39 8.99 3.36
N GLY A 272 17.10 9.19 3.09
CA GLY A 272 16.59 10.13 2.08
C GLY A 272 16.29 9.51 0.71
N ALA A 273 16.35 8.18 0.57
CA ALA A 273 15.95 7.43 -0.61
C ALA A 273 16.52 7.95 -1.95
N ASP A 274 17.78 8.41 -1.95
CA ASP A 274 18.44 9.02 -3.10
C ASP A 274 17.66 10.23 -3.69
N GLY A 275 16.81 10.88 -2.89
CA GLY A 275 15.90 11.94 -3.32
C GLY A 275 14.66 11.47 -4.09
N LEU A 276 14.46 10.16 -4.24
CA LEU A 276 13.32 9.59 -4.98
C LEU A 276 12.01 9.62 -4.19
N ALA A 277 12.09 9.56 -2.86
CA ALA A 277 10.93 9.51 -1.98
C ALA A 277 11.26 10.03 -0.58
N ARG A 278 10.23 10.31 0.21
CA ARG A 278 10.38 10.62 1.64
C ARG A 278 9.58 9.63 2.48
N LEU A 279 10.21 9.17 3.56
CA LEU A 279 9.53 8.40 4.59
C LEU A 279 8.64 9.32 5.41
N SER A 280 7.40 8.93 5.70
CA SER A 280 6.63 9.62 6.73
C SER A 280 7.09 9.16 8.09
N GLU A 281 7.65 10.07 8.86
CA GLU A 281 7.98 9.85 10.27
C GLU A 281 6.74 10.06 11.15
N GLU A 282 6.80 9.56 12.40
CA GLU A 282 5.71 9.76 13.39
C GLU A 282 5.59 11.21 13.85
N THR A 283 6.68 11.97 13.75
CA THR A 283 6.76 13.39 14.04
C THR A 283 6.43 14.18 12.78
N GLY A 284 5.61 15.23 12.93
CA GLY A 284 5.25 16.10 11.82
C GLY A 284 6.47 16.79 11.20
N PRO A 285 6.28 17.62 10.16
CA PRO A 285 7.36 18.31 9.45
C PRO A 285 8.19 19.31 10.29
N ASP A 286 8.02 19.37 11.62
CA ASP A 286 8.65 20.35 12.52
C ASP A 286 9.89 19.85 13.29
N GLU A 287 10.38 18.62 13.08
CA GLU A 287 11.62 18.16 13.76
C GLU A 287 12.74 17.72 12.81
N ALA A 288 12.65 18.04 11.52
CA ALA A 288 13.80 17.99 10.62
C ALA A 288 14.64 19.28 10.76
N GLY A 289 15.10 19.57 11.96
CA GLY A 289 15.87 20.78 12.23
C GLY A 289 16.33 20.86 13.68
N ARG A 290 17.63 20.58 13.89
CA ARG A 290 18.37 20.65 15.16
C ARG A 290 18.22 19.41 16.04
N HIS A 291 18.99 18.38 15.73
CA HIS A 291 20.01 17.78 16.61
C HIS A 291 20.51 16.50 15.94
N LEU A 292 21.70 16.55 15.34
CA LEU A 292 22.47 15.34 15.04
C LEU A 292 22.83 14.70 16.40
N PRO A 293 22.44 13.45 16.70
CA PRO A 293 22.99 12.74 17.83
C PRO A 293 24.47 12.47 17.52
N ILE A 294 25.33 13.06 18.35
CA ILE A 294 26.77 12.81 18.34
C ILE A 294 26.99 11.32 18.62
N GLY A 295 27.57 10.62 17.63
CA GLY A 295 28.44 9.45 17.75
C GLY A 295 28.01 8.30 18.68
N GLN A 296 27.58 7.19 18.09
CA GLN A 296 27.91 5.86 18.61
C GLN A 296 28.41 4.97 17.46
N THR A 297 29.71 5.06 17.23
CA THR A 297 30.50 4.00 16.58
C THR A 297 30.73 2.89 17.59
N GLU A 298 29.82 1.91 17.65
CA GLU A 298 30.18 0.56 18.12
C GLU A 298 29.11 -0.47 17.72
N ARG A 299 29.58 -1.59 17.18
CA ARG A 299 28.80 -2.69 16.61
C ARG A 299 28.51 -3.70 17.73
N GLY A 300 27.26 -3.85 18.17
CA GLY A 300 26.87 -4.91 19.11
C GLY A 300 25.55 -4.64 19.84
N HIS A 301 24.51 -5.44 19.53
CA HIS A 301 23.27 -5.45 20.31
C HIS A 301 23.47 -6.14 21.67
N ARG A 302 23.09 -5.47 22.76
CA ARG A 302 22.79 -6.14 24.04
C ARG A 302 21.31 -6.50 24.09
N ASN A 303 21.05 -7.80 24.20
CA ASN A 303 19.73 -8.37 24.49
C ASN A 303 19.30 -8.05 25.94
N GLY A 304 17.98 -7.91 26.13
CA GLY A 304 17.32 -8.14 27.43
C GLY A 304 16.74 -6.88 28.07
N ASN A 305 15.41 -6.71 28.00
CA ASN A 305 14.55 -7.07 29.13
C ASN A 305 13.06 -6.89 28.78
N GLU A 306 12.30 -7.94 29.11
CA GLU A 306 10.85 -7.94 29.20
C GLU A 306 10.40 -6.99 30.31
N GLU A 307 9.37 -6.18 30.07
CA GLU A 307 8.43 -5.82 31.13
C GLU A 307 6.99 -5.93 30.62
N ARG A 308 6.30 -6.92 31.19
CA ARG A 308 4.85 -7.09 31.23
C ARG A 308 4.21 -5.84 31.85
N ARG A 309 3.15 -5.32 31.23
CA ARG A 309 2.02 -4.72 31.99
C ARG A 309 0.69 -5.10 31.37
N LEU A 310 -0.01 -5.97 32.08
CA LEU A 310 -1.46 -6.11 32.07
C LEU A 310 -2.02 -5.14 33.11
N ALA A 311 -2.97 -4.31 32.68
CA ALA A 311 -4.12 -3.83 33.44
C ALA A 311 -5.16 -3.35 32.42
#